data_AF-A0A2D4NH05-F1
#
_entry.id   AF-A0A2D4NH05-F1
#
_cell.length_a   1.000
_cell.length_b   1.000
_cell.length_c   1.000
_cell.angle_alpha   90.00
_cell.angle_beta   90.00
_cell.angle_gamma   90.00
#
_symmetry.space_group_name_H-M   'P 1'
#
loop_
_entity.id
_entity.type
_entity.pdbx_description
1 polymer ?
#
loop_
_entity_poly.entity_id
_entity_poly.type
_entity_poly.pdbx_seq_one_letter_code
_entity_poly.pdbx_strand_id
1 'polypeptide(L)'
;KLNAVVNDFWAEISESVDKIEILYEDVGFRSREFAALVASKVFYHLGAFEESLNYALGAGNLFNVSDNSEYVETIIAKCIDHYTKQCVENADLAEGAQKAVDPRLEGIVNKMFQRCLDDHKYKQAIGIALETRRLDIFEKTILESNDVPGMLAYSLKLCMSLMQNKQFRNQVLRVLVKIYMNLEKPDFINVCQCLIFL
;
A
#
# COMPACT_ATOMS: atom_id res chain seq x y z
N LYS A 1 3.14 18.08 23.17
CA LYS A 1 2.23 17.67 24.26
C LYS A 1 0.90 17.13 23.72
N LEU A 2 0.21 17.82 22.80
CA LEU A 2 -1.06 17.35 22.22
C LEU A 2 -1.02 15.91 21.68
N ASN A 3 0.02 15.53 20.93
CA ASN A 3 0.15 14.20 20.33
C ASN A 3 0.07 13.01 21.31
N ALA A 4 0.43 13.22 22.59
CA ALA A 4 0.39 12.18 23.62
C ALA A 4 -0.98 12.08 24.30
N VAL A 5 -1.75 13.19 24.32
CA VAL A 5 -3.05 13.29 25.01
C VAL A 5 -4.24 13.17 24.05
N VAL A 6 -3.99 13.19 22.74
CA VAL A 6 -5.03 13.07 21.71
C VAL A 6 -5.86 11.81 21.88
N ASN A 7 -5.30 10.69 22.33
CA ASN A 7 -6.07 9.46 22.51
C ASN A 7 -7.09 9.56 23.66
N ASP A 8 -6.82 10.38 24.67
CA ASP A 8 -7.69 10.52 25.85
C ASP A 8 -8.68 11.68 25.71
N PHE A 9 -8.27 12.75 25.03
CA PHE A 9 -9.03 14.01 24.90
C PHE A 9 -9.49 14.29 23.47
N TRP A 10 -9.60 13.28 22.59
CA TRP A 10 -9.99 13.47 21.19
C TRP A 10 -11.34 14.18 21.05
N ALA A 11 -12.29 13.94 21.96
CA ALA A 11 -13.63 14.54 21.93
C ALA A 11 -13.62 16.05 22.22
N GLU A 12 -12.71 16.53 23.07
CA GLU A 12 -12.56 17.98 23.33
C GLU A 12 -11.77 18.66 22.20
N ILE A 13 -10.79 17.94 21.63
CA ILE A 13 -9.96 18.45 20.55
C ILE A 13 -10.76 18.52 19.24
N SER A 14 -11.72 17.61 19.01
CA SER A 14 -12.58 17.63 17.82
C SER A 14 -13.44 18.88 17.74
N GLU A 15 -13.92 19.43 18.87
CA GLU A 15 -14.65 20.71 18.89
C GLU A 15 -13.81 21.89 18.42
N SER A 16 -12.48 21.77 18.47
CA SER A 16 -11.54 22.80 18.03
C SER A 16 -10.71 22.37 16.81
N VAL A 17 -11.14 21.33 16.08
CA VAL A 17 -10.38 20.81 14.93
C VAL A 17 -10.20 21.88 13.85
N ASP A 18 -11.21 22.72 13.61
CA ASP A 18 -11.17 23.83 12.64
C ASP A 18 -9.95 24.75 12.86
N LYS A 19 -9.57 24.99 14.13
CA LYS A 19 -8.39 25.81 14.45
C LYS A 19 -7.09 25.12 14.06
N ILE A 20 -7.04 23.79 14.14
CA ILE A 20 -5.89 22.98 13.73
C ILE A 20 -5.80 22.96 12.20
N GLU A 21 -6.94 22.91 11.51
CA GLU A 21 -6.98 23.01 10.04
C GLU A 21 -6.44 24.36 9.56
N ILE A 22 -6.90 25.47 10.16
CA ILE A 22 -6.39 26.82 9.85
C ILE A 22 -4.86 26.90 10.05
N LEU A 23 -4.34 26.28 11.11
CA LEU A 23 -2.89 26.22 11.37
C LEU A 23 -2.13 25.34 10.38
N TYR A 24 -2.77 24.33 9.81
CA TYR A 24 -2.19 23.49 8.78
C TYR A 24 -2.18 24.20 7.41
N GLU A 25 -3.21 24.98 7.11
CA GLU A 25 -3.30 25.78 5.88
C GLU A 25 -2.30 26.95 5.85
N ASP A 26 -1.87 27.45 7.01
CA ASP A 26 -0.87 28.51 7.09
C ASP A 26 0.53 28.02 6.68
N VAL A 27 0.94 28.40 5.47
CA VAL A 27 2.25 28.07 4.88
C VAL A 27 3.42 28.66 5.68
N GLY A 28 3.20 29.71 6.47
CA GLY A 28 4.21 30.32 7.34
C GLY A 28 4.46 29.56 8.65
N PHE A 29 3.60 28.59 8.98
CA PHE A 29 3.67 27.89 10.25
C PHE A 29 4.74 26.78 10.23
N ARG A 30 5.80 26.97 11.03
CA ARG A 30 6.94 26.03 11.12
C ARG A 30 6.56 24.61 11.53
N SER A 31 5.45 24.44 12.25
CA SER A 31 5.00 23.14 12.77
C SER A 31 3.75 22.63 12.07
N ARG A 32 3.54 22.99 10.80
CA ARG A 32 2.38 22.53 10.01
C ARG A 32 2.25 21.01 9.94
N GLU A 33 3.38 20.31 9.86
CA GLU A 33 3.43 18.85 9.78
C GLU A 33 2.91 18.23 11.09
N PHE A 34 3.16 18.89 12.22
CA PHE A 34 2.67 18.46 13.52
C PHE A 34 1.17 18.72 13.68
N ALA A 35 0.68 19.85 13.17
CA ALA A 35 -0.75 20.13 13.11
C ALA A 35 -1.49 19.07 12.27
N ALA A 36 -0.92 18.71 11.11
CA ALA A 36 -1.45 17.65 10.25
C ALA A 36 -1.51 16.29 10.98
N LEU A 37 -0.45 15.91 11.71
CA LEU A 37 -0.43 14.66 12.46
C LEU A 37 -1.50 14.62 13.56
N VAL A 38 -1.68 15.74 14.28
CA VAL A 38 -2.71 15.85 15.32
C VAL A 38 -4.11 15.80 14.72
N ALA A 39 -4.37 16.56 13.66
CA ALA A 39 -5.65 16.53 12.94
C ALA A 39 -5.97 15.11 12.46
N SER A 40 -5.00 14.44 11.83
CA SER A 40 -5.17 13.07 11.36
C SER A 40 -5.59 12.10 12.46
N LYS A 41 -4.99 12.20 13.66
CA LYS A 41 -5.37 11.35 14.80
C LYS A 41 -6.77 11.68 15.34
N VAL A 42 -7.19 12.94 15.33
CA VAL A 42 -8.55 13.33 15.73
C VAL A 42 -9.57 12.76 14.75
N PHE A 43 -9.34 12.92 13.43
CA PHE A 43 -10.20 12.34 12.40
C PHE A 43 -10.25 10.82 12.43
N TYR A 44 -9.15 10.16 12.81
CA TYR A 44 -9.12 8.72 13.05
C TYR A 44 -10.12 8.30 14.14
N HIS A 45 -10.14 9.01 15.28
CA HIS A 45 -11.08 8.72 16.37
C HIS A 45 -12.53 9.11 16.04
N LEU A 46 -12.73 10.12 15.19
CA LEU A 46 -14.04 10.49 14.65
C LEU A 46 -14.59 9.48 13.61
N GLY A 47 -13.75 8.53 13.16
CA GLY A 47 -14.10 7.55 12.13
C GLY A 47 -14.02 8.08 10.70
N ALA A 48 -13.54 9.31 10.51
CA ALA A 48 -13.39 9.93 9.20
C ALA A 48 -12.01 9.61 8.60
N PHE A 49 -11.89 8.39 8.06
CA PHE A 49 -10.60 7.85 7.62
C PHE A 49 -10.01 8.52 6.39
N GLU A 50 -10.84 9.06 5.47
CA GLU A 50 -10.35 9.73 4.26
C GLU A 50 -9.65 11.05 4.60
N GLU A 51 -10.26 11.85 5.46
CA GLU A 51 -9.67 13.08 5.99
C GLU A 51 -8.42 12.76 6.81
N SER A 52 -8.49 11.74 7.66
CA SER A 52 -7.34 11.26 8.42
C SER A 52 -6.15 10.89 7.52
N LEU A 53 -6.39 10.20 6.40
CA LEU A 53 -5.37 9.86 5.41
C LEU A 53 -4.77 11.12 4.77
N ASN A 54 -5.59 12.08 4.34
CA ASN A 54 -5.13 13.33 3.72
C ASN A 54 -4.20 14.12 4.65
N TYR A 55 -4.57 14.24 5.93
CA TYR A 55 -3.74 14.89 6.93
C TYR A 55 -2.48 14.07 7.28
N ALA A 56 -2.55 12.74 7.29
CA ALA A 56 -1.37 11.88 7.47
C ALA A 56 -0.36 12.06 6.33
N LEU A 57 -0.83 12.17 5.08
CA LEU A 57 0.00 12.50 3.93
C LEU A 57 0.59 13.91 4.03
N GLY A 58 -0.13 14.85 4.65
CA GLY A 58 0.34 16.21 4.94
C GLY A 58 1.41 16.29 6.03
N ALA A 59 1.43 15.33 6.96
CA ALA A 59 2.42 15.23 8.03
C ALA A 59 3.83 14.83 7.54
N GLY A 60 3.95 14.31 6.31
CA GLY A 60 5.23 14.05 5.67
C GLY A 60 6.14 13.14 6.50
N ASN A 61 7.26 13.67 6.95
CA ASN A 61 8.27 12.91 7.70
C ASN A 61 7.88 12.59 9.14
N LEU A 62 6.88 13.29 9.71
CA LEU A 62 6.40 13.00 11.06
C LEU A 62 5.48 11.77 11.12
N PHE A 63 4.93 11.34 9.98
CA PHE A 63 4.19 10.09 9.88
C PHE A 63 5.17 8.93 9.66
N ASN A 64 5.47 8.19 10.73
CA ASN A 64 6.38 7.06 10.67
C ASN A 64 5.63 5.76 10.36
N VAL A 65 5.91 5.17 9.20
CA VAL A 65 5.34 3.89 8.73
C VAL A 65 5.89 2.70 9.54
N SER A 66 6.99 2.88 10.26
CA SER A 66 7.61 1.83 11.08
C SER A 66 7.00 1.67 12.47
N ASP A 67 6.14 2.60 12.90
CA ASP A 67 5.52 2.54 14.22
C ASP A 67 4.39 1.50 14.24
N ASN A 68 4.42 0.57 15.22
CA ASN A 68 3.39 -0.47 15.41
C ASN A 68 2.19 0.04 16.22
N SER A 69 1.73 1.26 15.96
CA SER A 69 0.53 1.78 16.63
C SER A 69 -0.72 1.38 15.85
N GLU A 70 -1.82 1.09 16.54
CA GLU A 70 -3.11 0.75 15.92
C GLU A 70 -3.57 1.84 14.93
N TYR A 71 -3.28 3.10 15.25
CA TYR A 71 -3.49 4.24 14.35
C TYR A 71 -2.70 4.08 13.06
N VAL A 72 -1.38 3.87 13.13
CA VAL A 72 -0.54 3.73 11.94
C VAL A 72 -0.94 2.51 11.11
N GLU A 73 -1.22 1.37 11.74
CA GLU A 73 -1.67 0.17 11.03
C GLU A 73 -2.99 0.42 10.28
N THR A 74 -3.96 1.09 10.93
CA THR A 74 -5.24 1.40 10.29
C THR A 74 -5.09 2.41 9.15
N ILE A 75 -4.29 3.46 9.33
CA ILE A 75 -4.05 4.45 8.27
C ILE A 75 -3.30 3.83 7.09
N ILE A 76 -2.33 2.94 7.34
CA ILE A 76 -1.64 2.20 6.27
C ILE A 76 -2.63 1.30 5.53
N ALA A 77 -3.49 0.56 6.23
CA ALA A 77 -4.50 -0.28 5.60
C ALA A 77 -5.44 0.56 4.71
N LYS A 78 -5.94 1.69 5.22
CA LYS A 78 -6.78 2.62 4.44
C LYS A 78 -6.03 3.25 3.27
N CYS A 79 -4.74 3.55 3.44
CA CYS A 79 -3.87 4.05 2.37
C CYS A 79 -3.74 3.02 1.24
N ILE A 80 -3.47 1.75 1.57
CA ILE A 80 -3.36 0.66 0.60
C ILE A 80 -4.71 0.43 -0.10
N ASP A 81 -5.82 0.42 0.63
CA ASP A 81 -7.17 0.26 0.05
C ASP A 81 -7.46 1.38 -0.96
N HIS A 82 -7.19 2.63 -0.58
CA HIS A 82 -7.43 3.79 -1.44
C HIS A 82 -6.52 3.79 -2.66
N TYR A 83 -5.23 3.49 -2.48
CA TYR A 83 -4.26 3.34 -3.57
C TYR A 83 -4.66 2.21 -4.53
N THR A 84 -5.13 1.08 -3.98
CA THR A 84 -5.59 -0.07 -4.78
C THR A 84 -6.80 0.28 -5.62
N LYS A 85 -7.79 0.97 -5.05
CA LYS A 85 -8.95 1.45 -5.82
C LYS A 85 -8.53 2.36 -6.97
N GLN A 86 -7.62 3.31 -6.73
CA GLN A 86 -7.09 4.18 -7.78
C GLN A 86 -6.33 3.40 -8.87
N CYS A 87 -5.50 2.42 -8.50
CA CYS A 87 -4.78 1.59 -9.45
C CYS A 87 -5.73 0.71 -10.29
N VAL A 88 -6.77 0.16 -9.67
CA VAL A 88 -7.79 -0.64 -10.37
C VAL A 88 -8.57 0.24 -11.36
N GLU A 89 -9.03 1.42 -10.93
CA GLU A 89 -9.68 2.38 -11.83
C GLU A 89 -8.77 2.75 -13.01
N ASN A 90 -7.50 3.08 -12.73
CA ASN A 90 -6.54 3.45 -13.77
C ASN A 90 -6.20 2.31 -14.72
N ALA A 91 -6.22 1.06 -14.25
CA ALA A 91 -5.97 -0.12 -15.07
C ALA A 91 -7.15 -0.47 -15.99
N ASP A 92 -8.37 -0.07 -15.64
CA ASP A 92 -9.56 -0.26 -16.47
C ASP A 92 -9.75 0.90 -17.48
N LEU A 93 -9.07 2.04 -17.26
CA LEU A 93 -9.02 3.19 -18.17
C LEU A 93 -7.95 3.02 -19.26
N ALA A 94 -8.18 3.60 -20.45
CA ALA A 94 -7.19 3.60 -21.52
C ALA A 94 -5.92 4.38 -21.13
N GLU A 95 -4.76 4.00 -21.69
CA GLU A 95 -3.40 4.49 -21.36
C GLU A 95 -3.15 6.02 -21.49
N GLY A 96 -4.18 6.82 -21.79
CA GLY A 96 -4.13 8.30 -21.80
C GLY A 96 -5.10 8.99 -20.83
N ALA A 97 -5.93 8.24 -20.08
CA ALA A 97 -6.93 8.76 -19.15
C ALA A 97 -6.62 8.41 -17.67
N GLN A 98 -5.44 7.87 -17.39
CA GLN A 98 -5.01 7.50 -16.05
C GLN A 98 -4.94 8.76 -15.17
N LYS A 99 -5.61 8.72 -14.02
CA LYS A 99 -5.53 9.79 -13.03
C LYS A 99 -4.14 9.72 -12.38
N ALA A 100 -3.49 10.88 -12.25
CA ALA A 100 -2.25 10.97 -11.50
C ALA A 100 -2.50 10.54 -10.05
N VAL A 101 -1.81 9.47 -9.62
CA VAL A 101 -1.81 9.04 -8.22
C VAL A 101 -0.94 10.01 -7.43
N ASP A 102 -1.38 10.39 -6.23
CA ASP A 102 -0.60 11.28 -5.36
C ASP A 102 0.75 10.61 -5.03
N PRO A 103 1.89 11.24 -5.34
CA PRO A 103 3.21 10.67 -5.08
C PRO A 103 3.46 10.41 -3.59
N ARG A 104 2.75 11.10 -2.69
CA ARG A 104 2.83 10.84 -1.24
C ARG A 104 2.18 9.51 -0.88
N LEU A 105 1.06 9.20 -1.50
CA LEU A 105 0.34 7.94 -1.32
C LEU A 105 1.21 6.77 -1.80
N GLU A 106 1.77 6.91 -3.00
CA GLU A 106 2.71 5.93 -3.54
C GLU A 106 3.97 5.80 -2.66
N GLY A 107 4.48 6.91 -2.13
CA GLY A 107 5.61 6.93 -1.22
C GLY A 107 5.39 6.12 0.07
N ILE A 108 4.21 6.20 0.67
CA ILE A 108 3.87 5.40 1.87
C ILE A 108 3.80 3.91 1.50
N VAL A 109 3.14 3.58 0.39
CA VAL A 109 3.03 2.19 -0.08
C VAL A 109 4.40 1.61 -0.37
N ASN A 110 5.30 2.37 -1.03
CA ASN A 110 6.67 1.96 -1.30
C ASN A 110 7.49 1.75 -0.02
N LYS A 111 7.37 2.63 0.98
CA LYS A 111 8.00 2.44 2.29
C LYS A 111 7.49 1.17 2.98
N MET A 112 6.20 0.87 2.85
CA MET A 112 5.61 -0.36 3.42
C MET A 112 6.15 -1.60 2.70
N PHE A 113 6.28 -1.58 1.37
CA PHE A 113 6.95 -2.66 0.63
C PHE A 113 8.39 -2.88 1.09
N GLN A 114 9.18 -1.81 1.22
CA GLN A 114 10.54 -1.91 1.74
C GLN A 114 10.56 -2.54 3.14
N ARG A 115 9.68 -2.09 4.03
CA ARG A 115 9.54 -2.68 5.37
C ARG A 115 9.19 -4.17 5.32
N CYS A 116 8.29 -4.60 4.45
CA CYS A 116 7.96 -6.02 4.30
C CYS A 116 9.14 -6.85 3.77
N LEU A 117 9.96 -6.28 2.88
CA LEU A 117 11.16 -6.92 2.37
C LEU A 117 12.23 -7.02 3.47
N ASP A 118 12.46 -5.93 4.21
CA ASP A 118 13.39 -5.88 5.34
C ASP A 118 12.99 -6.86 6.46
N ASP A 119 11.69 -6.96 6.77
CA ASP A 119 11.12 -7.91 7.74
C ASP A 119 11.07 -9.37 7.22
N HIS A 120 11.51 -9.63 5.98
CA HIS A 120 11.45 -10.94 5.31
C HIS A 120 10.02 -11.51 5.18
N LYS A 121 9.02 -10.63 5.18
CA LYS A 121 7.59 -10.96 5.03
C LYS A 121 7.17 -10.99 3.55
N TYR A 122 7.86 -11.80 2.75
CA TYR A 122 7.65 -11.90 1.28
C TYR A 122 6.20 -12.27 0.90
N LYS A 123 5.53 -13.14 1.67
CA LYS A 123 4.13 -13.51 1.41
C LYS A 123 3.17 -12.32 1.50
N GLN A 124 3.40 -11.43 2.46
CA GLN A 124 2.59 -10.23 2.65
C GLN A 124 2.87 -9.23 1.54
N ALA A 125 4.15 -9.00 1.20
CA ALA A 125 4.55 -8.18 0.07
C ALA A 125 3.94 -8.67 -1.26
N ILE A 126 3.91 -9.99 -1.51
CA ILE A 126 3.23 -10.56 -2.69
C ILE A 126 1.73 -10.23 -2.66
N GLY A 127 1.05 -10.40 -1.53
CA GLY A 127 -0.37 -10.05 -1.39
C GLY A 127 -0.64 -8.60 -1.78
N ILE A 128 0.11 -7.66 -1.20
CA ILE A 128 -0.06 -6.23 -1.46
C ILE A 128 0.33 -5.88 -2.90
N ALA A 129 1.36 -6.52 -3.48
CA ALA A 129 1.74 -6.31 -4.88
C ALA A 129 0.63 -6.75 -5.85
N LEU A 130 -0.05 -7.86 -5.54
CA LEU A 130 -1.17 -8.36 -6.34
C LEU A 130 -2.43 -7.49 -6.18
N GLU A 131 -2.74 -7.03 -4.97
CA GLU A 131 -3.85 -6.10 -4.71
C GLU A 131 -3.64 -4.78 -5.46
N THR A 132 -2.46 -4.20 -5.34
CA THR A 132 -2.10 -2.93 -5.99
C THR A 132 -1.84 -3.04 -7.49
N ARG A 133 -1.98 -4.24 -8.08
CA ARG A 133 -1.69 -4.55 -9.50
C ARG A 133 -0.28 -4.16 -9.97
N ARG A 134 0.71 -4.10 -9.08
CA ARG A 134 2.09 -3.73 -9.41
C ARG A 134 2.97 -4.95 -9.66
N LEU A 135 3.11 -5.31 -10.93
CA LEU A 135 3.90 -6.46 -11.36
C LEU A 135 5.40 -6.29 -11.10
N ASP A 136 5.91 -5.05 -11.17
CA ASP A 136 7.34 -4.76 -10.96
C ASP A 136 7.79 -5.17 -9.55
N ILE A 137 6.97 -4.87 -8.54
CA ILE A 137 7.27 -5.22 -7.15
C ILE A 137 6.98 -6.69 -6.89
N PHE A 138 5.97 -7.25 -7.53
CA PHE A 138 5.72 -8.69 -7.45
C PHE A 138 6.93 -9.49 -7.92
N GLU A 139 7.48 -9.16 -9.10
CA GLU A 139 8.69 -9.80 -9.63
C GLU A 139 9.89 -9.58 -8.72
N LYS A 140 10.13 -8.34 -8.29
CA LYS A 140 11.22 -8.01 -7.36
C LYS A 140 11.13 -8.80 -6.05
N THR A 141 9.94 -8.89 -5.46
CA THR A 141 9.71 -9.60 -4.19
C THR A 141 10.01 -11.09 -4.30
N ILE A 142 9.68 -11.71 -5.44
CA ILE A 142 9.97 -13.12 -5.69
C ILE A 142 11.49 -13.33 -5.81
N LEU A 143 12.17 -12.46 -6.56
CA LEU A 143 13.62 -12.57 -6.80
C LEU A 143 14.47 -12.29 -5.55
N GLU A 144 14.02 -11.39 -4.68
CA GLU A 144 14.70 -11.09 -3.40
C GLU A 144 14.43 -12.16 -2.33
N SER A 145 13.43 -13.02 -2.52
CA SER A 145 13.10 -14.04 -1.54
C SER A 145 14.14 -15.16 -1.48
N ASN A 146 14.45 -15.64 -0.26
CA ASN A 146 15.35 -16.77 -0.06
C ASN A 146 14.76 -18.10 -0.59
N ASP A 147 13.45 -18.17 -0.82
CA ASP A 147 12.71 -19.35 -1.29
C ASP A 147 11.88 -19.01 -2.54
N VAL A 148 12.59 -18.78 -3.64
CA VAL A 148 12.00 -18.48 -4.95
C VAL A 148 10.99 -19.56 -5.39
N PRO A 149 11.30 -20.88 -5.31
CA PRO A 149 10.35 -21.91 -5.72
C PRO A 149 9.06 -21.90 -4.88
N GLY A 150 9.18 -21.72 -3.56
CA GLY A 150 8.01 -21.64 -2.67
C GLY A 150 7.16 -20.39 -2.92
N MET A 151 7.79 -19.23 -3.18
CA MET A 151 7.07 -18.00 -3.51
C MET A 151 6.35 -18.08 -4.86
N LEU A 152 6.94 -18.76 -5.84
CA LEU A 152 6.31 -19.01 -7.14
C LEU A 152 5.09 -19.92 -7.02
N ALA A 153 5.19 -21.01 -6.27
CA ALA A 153 4.06 -21.91 -6.01
C ALA A 153 2.94 -21.21 -5.23
N TYR A 154 3.30 -20.40 -4.22
CA TYR A 154 2.34 -19.60 -3.47
C TYR A 154 1.62 -18.59 -4.37
N SER A 155 2.37 -17.88 -5.21
CA SER A 155 1.82 -16.89 -6.15
C SER A 155 0.89 -17.52 -7.18
N LEU A 156 1.25 -18.69 -7.72
CA LEU A 156 0.39 -19.45 -8.64
C LEU A 156 -0.92 -19.85 -7.95
N LYS A 157 -0.85 -20.37 -6.73
CA LYS A 157 -2.06 -20.70 -5.94
C LYS A 157 -2.96 -19.48 -5.74
N LEU A 158 -2.40 -18.33 -5.38
CA LEU A 158 -3.15 -17.08 -5.24
C LEU A 158 -3.78 -16.62 -6.55
N CYS A 159 -3.05 -16.70 -7.67
CA CYS A 159 -3.58 -16.37 -9.00
C CYS A 159 -4.79 -17.24 -9.36
N MET A 160 -4.76 -18.51 -8.99
CA MET A 160 -5.83 -19.46 -9.29
C MET A 160 -7.04 -19.29 -8.38
N SER A 161 -6.86 -18.95 -7.10
CA SER A 161 -7.97 -18.85 -6.14
C SER A 161 -8.58 -17.46 -5.99
N LEU A 162 -7.77 -16.40 -6.10
CA LEU A 162 -8.15 -15.05 -5.67
C LEU A 162 -8.48 -14.11 -6.86
N MET A 163 -7.89 -14.34 -8.04
CA MET A 163 -8.01 -13.40 -9.16
C MET A 163 -9.27 -13.63 -9.99
N GLN A 164 -10.22 -12.71 -9.82
CA GLN A 164 -11.47 -12.65 -10.61
C GLN A 164 -11.23 -12.07 -12.02
N ASN A 165 -10.33 -11.09 -12.17
CA ASN A 165 -10.08 -10.43 -13.45
C ASN A 165 -9.16 -11.27 -14.35
N LYS A 166 -9.69 -11.78 -15.47
CA LYS A 166 -8.96 -12.61 -16.44
C LYS A 166 -7.77 -11.88 -17.07
N GLN A 167 -7.91 -10.59 -17.40
CA GLN A 167 -6.85 -9.83 -18.05
C GLN A 167 -5.64 -9.65 -17.13
N PHE A 168 -5.90 -9.26 -15.88
CA PHE A 168 -4.84 -9.13 -14.88
C PHE A 168 -4.22 -10.49 -14.53
N ARG A 169 -5.04 -11.55 -14.37
CA ARG A 169 -4.53 -12.91 -14.14
C ARG A 169 -3.58 -13.35 -15.25
N ASN A 170 -3.91 -13.09 -16.51
CA ASN A 170 -3.05 -13.42 -17.64
C ASN A 170 -1.74 -12.62 -17.63
N GLN A 171 -1.74 -11.37 -17.17
CA GLN A 171 -0.51 -10.59 -17.00
C GLN A 171 0.39 -11.20 -15.91
N VAL A 172 -0.17 -11.55 -14.75
CA VAL A 172 0.60 -12.17 -13.66
C VAL A 172 1.14 -13.55 -14.07
N LEU A 173 0.34 -14.39 -14.71
CA LEU A 173 0.77 -15.69 -15.23
C LEU A 173 1.92 -15.56 -16.24
N ARG A 174 1.90 -14.53 -17.12
CA ARG A 174 3.01 -14.25 -18.03
C ARG A 174 4.30 -13.91 -17.28
N VAL A 175 4.22 -13.12 -16.22
CA VAL A 175 5.38 -12.80 -15.37
C VAL A 175 5.89 -14.06 -14.68
N LEU A 176 5.00 -14.88 -14.12
CA LEU A 176 5.38 -16.16 -13.51
C LEU A 176 6.10 -17.08 -14.51
N VAL A 177 5.60 -17.23 -15.73
CA VAL A 177 6.26 -18.05 -16.77
C VAL A 177 7.67 -17.54 -17.10
N LYS A 178 7.85 -16.22 -17.20
CA LYS A 178 9.18 -15.63 -17.43
C LYS A 178 10.14 -15.96 -16.29
N ILE A 179 9.70 -15.83 -15.04
CA ILE A 179 10.53 -16.15 -13.87
C ILE A 179 10.85 -17.65 -13.83
N TYR A 180 9.86 -18.53 -14.02
CA TYR A 180 10.08 -19.98 -14.07
C TYR A 180 11.10 -20.41 -15.13
N MET A 181 11.11 -19.75 -16.29
CA MET A 181 12.05 -20.04 -17.38
C MET A 181 13.47 -19.52 -17.10
N ASN A 182 13.61 -18.48 -16.29
CA ASN A 182 14.89 -17.88 -15.92
C ASN A 182 15.55 -18.55 -14.70
N LEU A 183 14.91 -19.54 -14.06
CA LEU A 183 15.51 -20.32 -12.99
C LEU A 183 16.62 -21.23 -13.52
N GLU A 184 17.64 -21.52 -12.68
CA GLU A 184 18.72 -22.46 -13.01
C GLU A 184 18.20 -23.85 -13.43
N LYS A 185 17.06 -24.27 -12.84
CA LYS A 185 16.31 -25.46 -13.23
C LYS A 185 14.87 -25.05 -13.54
N PRO A 186 14.49 -24.96 -14.82
CA PRO A 186 13.14 -24.59 -15.20
C PRO A 186 12.12 -25.63 -14.73
N ASP A 187 11.05 -25.17 -14.07
CA ASP A 187 9.94 -26.02 -13.68
C ASP A 187 8.88 -26.07 -14.80
N PHE A 188 9.06 -27.02 -15.72
CA PHE A 188 8.16 -27.18 -16.85
C PHE A 188 6.74 -27.59 -16.46
N ILE A 189 6.53 -28.18 -15.28
CA ILE A 189 5.18 -28.58 -14.83
C ILE A 189 4.37 -27.32 -14.53
N ASN A 190 4.94 -26.41 -13.72
CA ASN A 190 4.28 -25.16 -13.37
C ASN A 190 4.15 -24.22 -14.56
N VAL A 191 5.13 -24.21 -15.49
CA VAL A 191 4.99 -23.48 -16.77
C VAL A 191 3.82 -24.01 -17.59
N CYS A 192 3.69 -25.33 -17.75
CA CYS A 192 2.57 -25.93 -18.46
C CYS A 192 1.22 -25.56 -17.81
N GLN A 193 1.13 -25.57 -16.48
CA GLN A 193 -0.08 -25.12 -15.78
C GLN A 193 -0.39 -23.66 -16.08
N CYS A 194 0.58 -22.75 -15.98
CA CYS A 194 0.39 -21.35 -16.33
C CYS A 194 -0.08 -21.16 -17.77
N LEU A 195 0.47 -21.93 -18.72
CA LEU A 195 0.10 -21.87 -20.14
C LEU A 195 -1.30 -22.41 -20.42
N ILE A 196 -1.78 -23.41 -19.67
CA ILE A 196 -3.15 -23.94 -19.79
C ILE A 196 -4.19 -22.89 -19.35
N PHE A 197 -3.84 -22.03 -18.39
CA PHE A 197 -4.76 -21.03 -17.83
C PHE A 197 -4.68 -19.64 -18.50
N LEU A 198 -3.69 -19.43 -19.37
CA LEU A 198 -3.50 -18.19 -20.14
C LEU A 198 -4.56 -18.05 -21.25
#